data_AF-A0A377B4U2-F1
#
_entry.id   AF-A0A377B4U2-F1
#
_cell.length_a   1.000
_cell.length_b   1.000
_cell.length_c   1.000
_cell.angle_alpha   90.00
_cell.angle_beta   90.00
_cell.angle_gamma   90.00
#
_symmetry.space_group_name_H-M   'P 1'
#
loop_
_entity.id
_entity.type
_entity.pdbx_description
1 polymer ?
#
loop_
_entity_poly.entity_id
_entity_poly.type
_entity_poly.pdbx_seq_one_letter_code
_entity_poly.pdbx_strand_id
1 'polypeptide(L)' 'MTIAQTAVSARWNTPTAKDGGLAVLYGNFAENGCIVKTAGVDDSILKFTGPAKVYESQDDAVEAILGGKLSRAMWW' A
#
# COMPACT_ATOMS: atom_id res chain seq x y z
N MET A 1 11.95 -1.37 -0.05
CA MET A 1 11.25 -1.46 -1.35
C MET A 1 11.38 -0.13 -2.07
N THR A 2 11.48 -0.15 -3.39
CA THR A 2 11.52 1.06 -4.24
C THR A 2 10.19 1.19 -4.96
N ILE A 3 9.61 2.39 -4.97
CA ILE A 3 8.39 2.70 -5.73
C ILE A 3 8.79 2.94 -7.18
N ALA A 4 8.23 2.17 -8.11
CA ALA A 4 8.21 2.46 -9.54
C ALA A 4 6.77 2.81 -9.92
N GLN A 5 6.52 4.06 -10.27
CA GLN A 5 5.18 4.56 -10.54
C GLN A 5 4.82 4.35 -12.01
N THR A 6 3.68 3.69 -12.27
CA THR A 6 3.15 3.58 -13.63
C THR A 6 2.12 4.69 -13.83
N ALA A 7 2.51 5.74 -14.56
CA ALA A 7 1.57 6.79 -14.94
C ALA A 7 0.66 6.28 -16.07
N VAL A 8 -0.63 6.09 -15.79
CA VAL A 8 -1.65 5.92 -16.83
C VAL A 8 -2.34 7.27 -16.99
N SER A 9 -2.04 8.00 -18.07
CA SER A 9 -2.72 9.27 -18.38
C SER A 9 -4.10 8.99 -18.97
N ALA A 10 -5.17 9.24 -18.21
CA ALA A 10 -6.51 9.24 -18.77
C ALA A 10 -6.70 10.48 -19.68
N ARG A 11 -7.28 10.31 -20.88
CA ARG A 11 -7.51 11.34 -21.92
C ARG A 11 -8.47 12.49 -21.53
N TRP A 12 -8.80 12.64 -20.24
CA TRP A 12 -9.72 13.66 -19.74
C TRP A 12 -8.93 14.90 -19.32
N ASN A 13 -9.37 16.08 -19.77
CA ASN A 13 -8.63 17.35 -19.66
C ASN A 13 -8.51 17.92 -18.21
N THR A 14 -8.91 17.13 -17.21
CA THR A 14 -8.86 17.44 -15.78
C THR A 14 -8.68 16.15 -14.96
N PRO A 15 -7.44 15.63 -14.83
CA PRO A 15 -7.17 14.48 -13.96
C PRO A 15 -7.30 14.87 -12.48
N THR A 16 -7.88 13.97 -11.67
CA THR A 16 -8.09 14.18 -10.22
C THR A 16 -6.81 14.03 -9.40
N ALA A 17 -5.78 13.38 -9.95
CA ALA A 17 -4.44 13.25 -9.39
C ALA A 17 -3.41 13.28 -10.53
N LYS A 18 -2.18 13.74 -10.24
CA LYS A 18 -1.08 13.77 -11.22
C LYS A 18 -0.64 12.36 -11.65
N ASP A 19 -0.90 11.38 -10.78
CA ASP A 19 -0.42 10.02 -10.91
C ASP A 19 -1.64 9.10 -11.15
N GLY A 20 -1.46 8.02 -11.92
CA GLY A 20 -2.53 7.10 -12.31
C GLY A 20 -3.21 6.31 -11.17
N GLY A 21 -2.92 6.66 -9.91
CA GLY A 21 -3.52 6.07 -8.71
C GLY A 21 -3.01 4.68 -8.33
N LEU A 22 -2.11 4.10 -9.12
CA LEU A 22 -1.45 2.81 -8.88
C LEU A 22 0.08 2.98 -9.01
N ALA A 23 0.82 2.23 -8.19
CA ALA A 23 2.26 2.10 -8.32
C ALA A 23 2.68 0.62 -8.19
N VAL A 24 3.85 0.30 -8.76
CA VAL A 24 4.50 -1.00 -8.60
C VAL A 24 5.64 -0.85 -7.59
N LEU A 25 5.68 -1.69 -6.55
CA LEU A 25 6.80 -1.73 -5.60
C LEU A 25 7.71 -2.91 -5.91
N TYR A 26 9.02 -2.67 -5.90
CA TYR A 26 10.03 -3.71 -6.07
C TYR A 26 10.90 -3.85 -4.82
N GLY A 27 11.40 -5.05 -4.57
CA GLY A 27 12.37 -5.32 -3.51
C GLY A 27 12.53 -6.82 -3.25
N ASN A 28 13.34 -7.14 -2.25
CA ASN A 28 13.62 -8.52 -1.84
C ASN A 28 12.38 -9.36 -1.50
N PHE A 29 11.29 -8.75 -1.01
CA PHE A 29 10.04 -9.46 -0.74
C PHE A 29 9.10 -9.55 -1.96
N ALA A 30 9.36 -8.77 -3.00
CA ALA A 30 8.50 -8.65 -4.19
C ALA A 30 9.39 -8.44 -5.42
N GLU A 31 10.17 -9.45 -5.77
CA GLU A 31 11.15 -9.37 -6.87
C GLU A 31 10.47 -9.12 -8.22
N ASN A 32 9.31 -9.75 -8.44
CA ASN A 32 8.48 -9.56 -9.62
C ASN A 32 7.55 -8.34 -9.52
N GLY A 33 7.66 -7.56 -8.44
CA GLY A 33 6.82 -6.41 -8.16
C GLY A 33 5.53 -6.76 -7.41
N CYS A 34 5.00 -5.79 -6.67
CA CYS A 34 3.64 -5.82 -6.14
C CYS A 34 2.91 -4.51 -6.44
N ILE A 35 1.58 -4.54 -6.49
CA ILE A 35 0.77 -3.35 -6.82
C ILE A 35 0.23 -2.72 -5.54
N VAL A 36 0.33 -1.39 -5.47
CA VAL A 36 -0.29 -0.56 -4.43
C VAL A 36 -1.19 0.50 -5.06
N LYS A 37 -2.33 0.76 -4.43
CA LYS A 37 -3.18 1.90 -4.76
C LYS A 37 -2.72 3.11 -3.97
N THR A 38 -2.28 4.15 -4.69
CA THR A 38 -1.85 5.42 -4.09
C THR A 38 -2.97 6.45 -4.04
N ALA A 39 -4.03 6.28 -4.84
CA ALA A 39 -5.17 7.18 -4.83
C ALA A 39 -5.93 7.13 -3.50
N GLY A 40 -6.07 8.29 -2.85
CA GLY A 40 -6.79 8.43 -1.57
C GLY A 40 -5.95 8.11 -0.33
N VAL A 41 -4.65 7.92 -0.49
CA VAL A 41 -3.66 7.73 0.58
C VAL A 41 -3.01 9.07 0.89
N ASP A 42 -2.83 9.40 2.17
CA ASP A 42 -2.15 10.64 2.56
C ASP A 42 -0.64 10.55 2.27
N ASP A 43 -0.03 11.64 1.79
CA ASP A 43 1.38 11.65 1.42
C ASP A 43 2.31 11.26 2.58
N SER A 44 1.91 11.52 3.83
CA SER A 44 2.69 11.18 5.03
C SER A 44 2.83 9.68 5.27
N ILE A 45 1.94 8.86 4.71
CA ILE A 45 1.94 7.39 4.90
C ILE A 45 2.42 6.63 3.65
N LEU A 46 2.85 7.31 2.59
CA LEU A 46 3.50 6.67 1.43
C LEU A 46 4.82 5.98 1.79
N LYS A 47 5.38 6.26 2.97
CA LYS A 47 6.55 5.58 3.52
C LYS A 47 6.25 5.13 4.95
N PHE A 48 6.26 3.82 5.16
CA PHE A 48 6.10 3.20 6.46
C PHE A 48 7.25 2.23 6.74
N THR A 49 7.67 2.13 7.99
CA THR A 49 8.61 1.10 8.46
C THR A 49 8.24 0.72 9.88
N GLY A 50 8.09 -0.58 10.13
CA GLY A 50 7.70 -1.12 11.42
C GLY A 50 7.88 -2.64 11.47
N PRO A 51 7.67 -3.25 12.65
CA PRO A 51 7.76 -4.70 12.79
C PRO A 51 6.67 -5.39 11.97
N ALA A 52 7.04 -6.43 11.22
CA ALA A 52 6.08 -7.24 10.49
C ALA A 52 5.23 -8.07 11.45
N LYS A 53 3.91 -8.09 11.23
CA LYS A 53 2.99 -9.01 11.89
C LYS A 53 2.38 -9.92 10.82
N VAL A 54 2.81 -11.18 10.84
CA VAL A 54 2.49 -12.16 9.80
C VAL A 54 1.32 -13.03 10.24
N TYR A 55 0.43 -13.32 9.29
CA TYR A 55 -0.72 -14.20 9.42
C TYR A 55 -0.78 -15.10 8.19
N GLU A 56 -1.14 -16.36 8.37
CA GLU A 56 -1.15 -17.36 7.29
C GLU A 56 -2.54 -17.50 6.63
N SER A 57 -3.53 -16.77 7.14
CA SER A 57 -4.88 -16.73 6.57
C SER A 57 -5.51 -15.35 6.73
N GLN A 58 -6.52 -15.08 5.90
CA GLN A 58 -7.33 -13.87 6.03
C GLN A 58 -8.08 -13.86 7.37
N ASP A 59 -8.61 -15.00 7.79
CA ASP A 59 -9.41 -15.12 9.02
C ASP A 59 -8.56 -14.78 10.26
N ASP A 60 -7.33 -15.30 10.34
CA ASP A 60 -6.40 -14.99 11.43
C ASP A 60 -6.05 -13.48 11.48
N ALA A 61 -5.87 -12.87 10.30
CA ALA A 61 -5.59 -11.45 10.19
C ALA A 61 -6.78 -10.61 10.66
N VAL A 62 -8.00 -10.96 10.24
CA VAL A 62 -9.24 -10.29 10.65
C VAL A 62 -9.47 -10.43 12.15
N GLU A 63 -9.29 -11.62 12.72
CA GLU A 63 -9.40 -11.83 14.16
C GLU A 63 -8.39 -10.99 14.96
N ALA A 64 -7.17 -10.83 14.45
CA ALA A 64 -6.17 -10.01 15.11
C ALA A 64 -6.46 -8.51 15.03
N ILE A 65 -6.95 -8.06 13.88
CA ILE A 65 -7.44 -6.70 13.61
C ILE A 65 -8.58 -6.38 14.59
N LEU A 66 -9.65 -7.16 14.56
CA LEU A 66 -10.86 -6.92 15.35
C LEU A 66 -10.65 -7.21 16.85
N GLY A 67 -9.75 -8.13 17.18
CA GLY A 67 -9.37 -8.47 18.55
C GLY A 67 -8.37 -7.51 19.19
N GLY A 68 -7.99 -6.41 18.52
CA GLY A 68 -7.09 -5.39 19.08
C GLY A 68 -5.65 -5.85 19.30
N LYS A 69 -5.20 -6.88 18.56
CA LYS A 69 -3.84 -7.42 18.68
C LYS A 69 -2.79 -6.62 17.89
N LEU A 70 -3.20 -5.52 17.24
CA LEU A 70 -2.36 -4.65 16.41
C LEU A 70 -2.14 -3.29 17.08
N SER A 71 -0.91 -2.79 17.01
CA SER A 71 -0.58 -1.45 17.51
C SER A 71 -1.16 -0.36 16.60
N ARG A 72 -1.45 0.81 17.16
CA ARG A 72 -1.97 1.96 16.40
C ARG A 72 -1.09 2.31 15.19
N ALA A 73 0.23 2.17 15.30
CA ALA A 73 1.16 2.42 14.19
C ALA A 73 0.96 1.49 12.98
N MET A 74 0.26 0.36 13.12
CA MET A 74 -0.03 -0.60 12.04
C MET A 74 -1.34 -0.30 11.29
N TRP A 75 -2.13 0.68 11.74
CA TRP A 75 -3.48 0.97 11.22
C TRP A 75 -3.59 2.16 10.27
N TRP A 76 -2.47 2.81 9.95
CA TRP A 76 -2.44 4.02 9.12
C TRP A 76 -1.71 3.76 7.82
#